data_AF-A0A7X1WEU1-F1
#
_entry.id   AF-A0A7X1WEU1-F1
#
_cell.length_a   1.000
_cell.length_b   1.000
_cell.length_c   1.000
_cell.angle_alpha   90.00
_cell.angle_beta   90.00
_cell.angle_gamma   90.00
#
_symmetry.space_group_name_H-M   'P 1'
#
loop_
_entity.id
_entity.type
_entity.pdbx_description
1 polymer ?
#
loop_
_entity_poly.entity_id
_entity_poly.type
_entity_poly.pdbx_seq_one_letter_code
_entity_poly.pdbx_strand_id
1 'polypeptide(L)' 'MRVLFVCLGNICRSPTAEGVLRQKLRDAGLAKRIEVASAGTGGWHAGEAPDVRSQR' A
#
# COMPACT_ATOMS: atom_id res chain seq x y z
N MET A 1 4.32 -14.90 4.35
CA MET A 1 4.70 -13.71 5.15
C MET A 1 3.75 -12.56 4.79
N ARG A 2 3.45 -11.65 5.72
CA ARG A 2 2.52 -10.54 5.50
C ARG A 2 3.17 -9.20 5.88
N VAL A 3 2.96 -8.17 5.07
CA VAL A 3 3.45 -6.82 5.31
C VAL A 3 2.28 -5.83 5.25
N LEU A 4 2.17 -4.98 6.27
CA LEU A 4 1.19 -3.91 6.34
C LEU A 4 1.90 -2.56 6.42
N PHE A 5 1.70 -1.69 5.42
CA PHE A 5 2.16 -0.31 5.49
C PHE A 5 1.12 0.56 6.19
N VAL A 6 1.56 1.34 7.18
CA VAL A 6 0.66 2.20 7.97
C VAL A 6 1.07 3.65 7.84
N CYS A 7 0.12 4.52 7.53
CA CYS A 7 0.28 5.97 7.68
C CYS A 7 -0.96 6.56 8.38
N LEU A 8 -1.09 7.89 8.43
CA LEU A 8 -2.23 8.51 9.09
C LEU A 8 -3.57 8.21 8.38
N GLY A 9 -3.66 8.53 7.08
CA GLY A 9 -4.94 8.56 6.36
C GLY A 9 -5.15 7.51 5.28
N ASN A 10 -4.18 6.63 5.02
CA ASN A 10 -4.22 5.62 3.96
C ASN A 10 -4.53 6.10 2.53
N ILE A 11 -4.25 7.36 2.20
CA ILE A 11 -4.51 7.89 0.85
C ILE A 11 -3.25 8.30 0.08
N CYS A 12 -2.08 8.42 0.72
CA CYS A 12 -0.87 8.88 0.02
C CYS A 12 0.30 7.91 0.25
N ARG A 13 0.96 8.01 1.40
CA ARG A 13 2.20 7.27 1.68
C ARG A 13 2.04 5.75 1.69
N SER A 14 1.08 5.22 2.43
CA SER A 14 0.94 3.77 2.60
C SER A 14 0.42 3.02 1.36
N PRO A 15 -0.55 3.55 0.57
CA PRO A 15 -0.89 2.94 -0.73
C PRO A 15 0.27 2.97 -1.73
N THR A 16 1.06 4.06 -1.78
CA THR A 16 2.25 4.12 -2.64
C THR A 16 3.27 3.04 -2.23
N ALA A 17 3.54 2.89 -0.94
CA ALA A 17 4.47 1.86 -0.45
C ALA A 17 3.97 0.43 -0.77
N GLU A 18 2.67 0.16 -0.63
CA GLU A 18 2.05 -1.10 -1.04
C GLU A 18 2.26 -1.37 -2.54
N GLY A 19 1.98 -0.40 -3.40
CA GLY A 19 2.17 -0.51 -4.85
C GLY A 19 3.62 -0.78 -5.25
N VAL A 20 4.55 0.00 -4.68
CA VAL A 20 6.00 -0.15 -4.92
C VAL A 20 6.50 -1.51 -4.47
N LEU A 21 6.14 -1.97 -3.27
CA LEU A 21 6.58 -3.28 -2.78
C LEU A 21 6.00 -4.41 -3.63
N ARG A 22 4.72 -4.34 -4.00
CA ARG A 22 4.10 -5.32 -4.90
C ARG A 22 4.85 -5.44 -6.22
N GLN A 23 5.26 -4.34 -6.83
CA GLN A 23 6.06 -4.39 -8.06
C GLN A 23 7.41 -5.06 -7.82
N LYS A 24 8.15 -4.65 -6.79
CA LYS A 24 9.46 -5.24 -6.45
C LYS A 24 9.37 -6.75 -6.16
N LEU A 25 8.29 -7.19 -5.51
CA LEU A 25 8.05 -8.61 -5.25
C LEU A 25 7.75 -9.40 -6.53
N ARG A 26 7.08 -8.80 -7.51
CA ARG A 26 6.90 -9.42 -8.83
C ARG A 26 8.24 -9.56 -9.53
N ASP A 27 9.03 -8.49 -9.58
CA ASP A 27 10.34 -8.48 -10.23
C ASP A 27 11.31 -9.50 -9.61
N ALA A 28 11.21 -9.72 -8.29
CA ALA A 28 12.00 -10.71 -7.56
C ALA A 28 11.43 -12.14 -7.61
N GLY A 29 10.29 -12.39 -8.28
CA GLY A 29 9.65 -13.71 -8.30
C GLY A 29 9.03 -14.16 -6.97
N LEU A 30 8.79 -13.22 -6.04
CA LEU A 30 8.31 -13.48 -4.68
C LEU A 30 6.82 -13.15 -4.47
N ALA A 31 6.12 -12.67 -5.49
CA ALA A 31 4.73 -12.19 -5.39
C ALA A 31 3.74 -13.20 -4.80
N LYS A 32 3.99 -14.52 -4.94
CA LYS A 32 3.13 -15.57 -4.36
C LYS A 32 3.45 -15.93 -2.90
N ARG A 33 4.56 -15.42 -2.36
CA ARG A 33 5.07 -15.77 -1.01
C ARG A 33 4.78 -14.68 0.03
N ILE A 34 4.57 -13.45 -0.42
CA ILE A 34 4.43 -12.27 0.43
C ILE A 34 3.14 -11.53 0.07
N GLU A 35 2.22 -11.46 1.03
CA GLU A 35 1.02 -10.63 0.93
C GLU A 35 1.33 -9.22 1.43
N VAL A 36 0.80 -8.22 0.73
CA VAL A 36 1.03 -6.79 1.04
C VAL A 36 -0.30 -6.06 1.08
N ALA A 37 -0.50 -5.26 2.12
CA ALA A 37 -1.64 -4.36 2.29
C ALA A 37 -1.21 -3.02 2.90
N SER A 38 -2.13 -2.06 2.98
CA SER A 38 -1.94 -0.76 3.62
C SER A 38 -3.16 -0.35 4.45
N ALA A 39 -2.92 0.43 5.50
CA ALA A 39 -3.95 0.95 6.39
C ALA A 39 -3.62 2.36 6.91
N GLY A 40 -4.66 3.03 7.42
CA GLY A 40 -4.58 4.30 8.12
C GLY A 40 -4.69 4.08 9.62
N THR A 41 -3.97 4.85 10.43
CA THR A 41 -4.24 4.90 11.88
C THR A 41 -5.56 5.63 12.17
N GLY A 42 -6.00 6.48 11.26
CA GLY A 42 -7.30 7.14 11.28
C GLY A 42 -8.31 6.56 10.29
N GLY A 43 -9.59 6.79 10.55
CA GLY A 43 -10.71 6.31 9.71
C GLY A 43 -11.30 7.35 8.75
N TRP A 44 -10.78 8.58 8.72
CA TRP A 44 -11.40 9.70 7.96
C TRP A 44 -11.57 9.44 6.46
N HIS A 45 -10.67 8.68 5.85
CA HIS A 45 -10.66 8.40 4.40
C HIS A 45 -11.00 6.92 4.09
N ALA A 46 -11.66 6.21 5.01
CA ALA A 46 -12.00 4.81 4.79
C ALA A 46 -12.94 4.66 3.58
N GLY A 47 -12.52 3.86 2.60
CA GLY A 47 -13.26 3.66 1.35
C GLY A 47 -12.94 4.66 0.24
N GLU A 48 -12.15 5.71 0.53
CA GLU A 48 -11.66 6.62 -0.49
C GLU A 48 -10.52 6.01 -1.31
N ALA A 49 -10.40 6.43 -2.57
CA ALA A 49 -9.25 6.08 -3.39
C ALA A 49 -7.98 6.79 -2.88
N PRO A 50 -6.77 6.28 -3.22
CA PRO A 50 -5.54 7.03 -3.01
C PRO A 50 -5.60 8.42 -3.65
N ASP A 51 -4.91 9.39 -3.08
CA ASP A 51 -4.77 10.74 -3.61
C ASP A 51 -4.22 10.70 -5.03
N VAL A 52 -4.85 11.44 -5.94
CA VAL A 52 -4.52 11.46 -7.38
C VAL A 52 -3.06 11.80 -7.68
N ARG A 53 -2.36 12.53 -6.78
CA ARG A 53 -0.93 12.86 -6.93
C ARG A 53 -0.04 11.65 -6.68
N SER A 54 -0.51 10.68 -5.90
CA SER A 54 0.20 9.45 -5.53
C SER A 54 -0.07 8.26 -6.46
N GLN A 55 -0.97 8.42 -7.42
CA GLN A 55 -1.34 7.40 -8.42
C GLN A 55 -0.52 7.46 -9.72
N ARG A 56 0.40 8.42 -9.82
CA ARG A 56 1.26 8.63 -11.00
C ARG A 56 2.51 7.77 -10.96
#